data_AF-A0A966WMZ7-F1
#
_entry.id   AF-A0A966WMZ7-F1
#
_cell.length_a   1.000
_cell.length_b   1.000
_cell.length_c   1.000
_cell.angle_alpha   90.00
_cell.angle_beta   90.00
_cell.angle_gamma   90.00
#
_symmetry.space_group_name_H-M   'P 1'
#
loop_
_entity.id
_entity.type
_entity.pdbx_description
1 polymer ?
#
loop_
_entity_poly.entity_id
_entity_poly.type
_entity_poly.pdbx_seq_one_letter_code
_entity_poly.pdbx_strand_id
1 'polypeptide(L)'
;MMRGRLRGVEMPGIEVRPKIWTGLNVKIDWDEVRVEGPVYIGSASCIEPGVQIYGPTWIGTGCYLESGARISRSIVFDYSRVGPTGSVSDALVFGRNCVDQNGESIPDLAGALDWVARHRPLIRPVPSLSDLP
;
A
#
# COMPACT_ATOMS: atom_id res chain seq x y z
N MET A 1 17.62 6.08 7.04
CA MET A 1 17.10 4.81 6.50
C MET A 1 16.38 4.00 7.58
N MET A 2 15.19 3.44 7.27
CA MET A 2 14.42 2.59 8.20
C MET A 2 15.21 1.32 8.54
N ARG A 3 15.28 0.97 9.83
CA ARG A 3 15.96 -0.26 10.30
C ARG A 3 14.96 -1.33 10.77
N GLY A 4 13.67 -1.11 10.53
CA GLY A 4 12.58 -2.01 10.92
C GLY A 4 12.37 -2.16 12.43
N ARG A 5 13.00 -1.32 13.26
CA ARG A 5 12.89 -1.33 14.73
C ARG A 5 13.03 0.09 15.27
N LEU A 6 12.17 0.46 16.21
CA LEU A 6 12.28 1.69 17.01
C LEU A 6 12.22 1.28 18.49
N ARG A 7 13.21 1.71 19.29
CA ARG A 7 13.29 1.31 20.70
C ARG A 7 12.07 1.84 21.46
N GLY A 8 11.42 0.97 22.23
CA GLY A 8 10.28 1.32 23.08
C GLY A 8 8.95 1.51 22.32
N VAL A 9 8.92 1.20 21.03
CA VAL A 9 7.69 1.26 20.22
C VAL A 9 7.42 -0.11 19.63
N GLU A 10 6.29 -0.67 20.01
CA GLU A 10 5.77 -1.91 19.43
C GLU A 10 5.07 -1.63 18.10
N MET A 11 5.04 -2.63 17.24
CA MET A 11 4.30 -2.52 15.97
C MET A 11 2.80 -2.48 16.27
N PRO A 12 2.05 -1.52 15.71
CA PRO A 12 0.61 -1.47 15.90
C PRO A 12 -0.09 -2.60 15.13
N GLY A 13 -1.32 -2.88 15.55
CA GLY A 13 -2.16 -3.90 14.90
C GLY A 13 -1.80 -5.31 15.33
N ILE A 14 -2.07 -6.27 14.45
CA ILE A 14 -1.89 -7.71 14.70
C ILE A 14 -0.84 -8.25 13.73
N GLU A 15 0.08 -9.08 14.23
CA GLU A 15 1.01 -9.83 13.38
C GLU A 15 0.27 -11.00 12.73
N VAL A 16 0.02 -10.90 11.42
CA VAL A 16 -0.75 -11.91 10.66
C VAL A 16 0.14 -12.95 9.99
N ARG A 17 1.41 -12.60 9.76
CA ARG A 17 2.48 -13.47 9.27
C ARG A 17 3.80 -13.03 9.90
N PRO A 18 4.85 -13.87 9.95
CA PRO A 18 6.13 -13.48 10.55
C PRO A 18 6.65 -12.15 9.98
N LYS A 19 6.80 -11.16 10.85
CA LYS A 19 7.23 -9.80 10.56
C LYS A 19 6.27 -8.99 9.66
N ILE A 20 4.99 -9.35 9.61
CA ILE A 20 4.00 -8.64 8.82
C ILE A 20 2.80 -8.33 9.71
N TRP A 21 2.54 -7.04 9.90
CA TRP A 21 1.50 -6.52 10.76
C TRP A 21 0.42 -5.82 9.94
N THR A 22 -0.83 -5.94 10.39
CA THR A 22 -1.96 -5.25 9.76
C THR A 22 -2.84 -4.56 10.79
N GLY A 23 -3.41 -3.43 10.38
CA GLY A 23 -4.57 -2.82 11.04
C GLY A 23 -5.86 -3.59 10.79
N LEU A 24 -6.99 -2.98 11.15
CA LEU A 24 -8.33 -3.57 10.98
C LEU A 24 -8.80 -3.46 9.52
N ASN A 25 -9.57 -4.43 9.04
CA ASN A 25 -10.23 -4.39 7.73
C ASN A 25 -9.28 -4.19 6.53
N VAL A 26 -8.07 -4.74 6.60
CA VAL A 26 -7.17 -4.79 5.43
C VAL A 26 -7.70 -5.83 4.45
N LYS A 27 -7.91 -5.43 3.19
CA LYS A 27 -8.28 -6.33 2.09
C LYS A 27 -7.02 -6.73 1.34
N ILE A 28 -6.65 -8.00 1.44
CA ILE A 28 -5.47 -8.57 0.79
C ILE A 28 -5.71 -10.06 0.56
N ASP A 29 -5.42 -10.53 -0.65
CA ASP A 29 -5.24 -11.95 -0.91
C ASP A 29 -3.77 -12.30 -0.71
N TRP A 30 -3.49 -13.11 0.30
CA TRP A 30 -2.12 -13.40 0.70
C TRP A 30 -1.41 -14.45 -0.16
N ASP A 31 -2.14 -15.14 -1.03
CA ASP A 31 -1.59 -16.12 -1.97
C ASP A 31 -1.22 -15.44 -3.28
N GLU A 32 -1.82 -14.28 -3.57
CA GLU A 32 -1.55 -13.51 -4.79
C GLU A 32 -0.62 -12.30 -4.56
N VAL A 33 -0.29 -11.96 -3.32
CA VAL A 33 0.59 -10.82 -2.97
C VAL A 33 1.91 -11.30 -2.35
N ARG A 34 3.03 -10.73 -2.80
CA ARG A 34 4.36 -11.00 -2.21
C ARG A 34 4.69 -9.95 -1.16
N VAL A 35 4.77 -10.36 0.10
CA VAL A 35 5.15 -9.48 1.22
C VAL A 35 6.32 -10.09 1.98
N GLU A 36 7.40 -9.34 2.13
CA GLU A 36 8.59 -9.75 2.89
C GLU A 36 8.86 -8.73 3.99
N GLY A 37 8.77 -9.16 5.26
CA GLY A 37 8.84 -8.28 6.42
C GLY A 37 10.24 -7.70 6.73
N PRO A 38 10.32 -6.64 7.57
CA PRO A 38 9.21 -6.11 8.37
C PRO A 38 8.29 -5.18 7.57
N VAL A 39 6.98 -5.43 7.62
CA VAL A 39 5.97 -4.62 6.91
C VAL A 39 4.78 -4.33 7.82
N TYR A 40 4.30 -3.09 7.81
CA TYR A 40 3.00 -2.73 8.37
C TYR A 40 2.04 -2.28 7.28
N ILE A 41 0.78 -2.72 7.37
CA ILE A 41 -0.31 -2.29 6.49
C ILE A 41 -1.44 -1.71 7.34
N GLY A 42 -1.69 -0.41 7.20
CA GLY A 42 -2.69 0.33 7.94
C GLY A 42 -4.12 -0.13 7.66
N SER A 43 -5.02 0.17 8.60
CA SER A 43 -6.42 -0.23 8.54
C SER A 43 -7.11 0.23 7.25
N ALA A 44 -8.14 -0.50 6.82
CA ALA A 44 -8.96 -0.19 5.63
C ALA A 44 -8.18 -0.07 4.30
N SER A 45 -6.90 -0.46 4.27
CA SER A 45 -6.11 -0.50 3.05
C SER A 45 -6.50 -1.71 2.19
N CYS A 46 -6.42 -1.55 0.87
CA CYS A 46 -6.66 -2.61 -0.09
C CYS A 46 -5.40 -2.82 -0.93
N ILE A 47 -4.97 -4.08 -1.00
CA ILE A 47 -3.79 -4.53 -1.72
C ILE A 47 -4.28 -5.51 -2.77
N GLU A 48 -4.19 -5.11 -4.04
CA GLU A 48 -4.60 -5.96 -5.15
C GLU A 48 -3.61 -7.13 -5.40
N PRO A 49 -4.07 -8.20 -6.06
CA PRO A 49 -3.21 -9.28 -6.55
C PRO A 49 -1.96 -8.81 -7.32
N GLY A 50 -0.85 -9.53 -7.16
CA GLY A 50 0.39 -9.25 -7.88
C GLY A 50 1.21 -8.07 -7.33
N VAL A 51 0.73 -7.37 -6.30
CA VAL A 51 1.52 -6.35 -5.59
C VAL A 51 2.72 -7.00 -4.88
N GLN A 52 3.84 -6.27 -4.85
CA GLN A 52 5.06 -6.72 -4.18
C GLN A 52 5.52 -5.68 -3.15
N ILE A 53 5.64 -6.09 -1.88
CA ILE A 53 5.99 -5.22 -0.76
C ILE A 53 7.19 -5.79 -0.01
N TYR A 54 8.27 -5.02 0.10
CA TYR A 54 9.51 -5.45 0.75
C TYR A 54 9.90 -4.52 1.89
N GLY A 55 10.14 -5.11 3.05
CA GLY A 55 10.47 -4.42 4.27
C GLY A 55 11.87 -3.80 4.29
N PRO A 56 12.13 -2.87 5.22
CA PRO A 56 11.16 -2.24 6.13
C PRO A 56 10.21 -1.27 5.42
N THR A 57 8.90 -1.56 5.39
CA THR A 57 7.91 -0.74 4.69
C THR A 57 6.68 -0.48 5.57
N TRP A 58 6.16 0.74 5.49
CA TRP A 58 4.95 1.16 6.19
C TRP A 58 3.92 1.65 5.20
N ILE A 59 2.77 0.98 5.13
CA ILE A 59 1.61 1.43 4.36
C ILE A 59 0.62 2.03 5.35
N GLY A 60 0.23 3.27 5.12
CA GLY A 60 -0.74 4.01 5.92
C GLY A 60 -2.15 3.43 5.85
N THR A 61 -3.06 4.10 6.54
CA THR A 61 -4.48 3.76 6.60
C THR A 61 -5.18 4.14 5.28
N GLY A 62 -6.07 3.26 4.81
CA GLY A 62 -6.93 3.54 3.66
C GLY A 62 -6.18 3.68 2.33
N CYS A 63 -4.98 3.11 2.22
CA CYS A 63 -4.20 3.10 0.98
C CYS A 63 -4.75 2.10 -0.03
N TYR A 64 -4.49 2.36 -1.31
CA TYR A 64 -4.87 1.48 -2.42
C TYR A 64 -3.65 1.15 -3.27
N LEU A 65 -3.17 -0.09 -3.21
CA LEU A 65 -2.05 -0.55 -4.04
C LEU A 65 -2.60 -1.45 -5.15
N GLU A 66 -2.41 -1.04 -6.39
CA GLU A 66 -2.94 -1.73 -7.57
C GLU A 66 -2.00 -2.81 -8.08
N SER A 67 -2.58 -3.77 -8.79
CA SER A 67 -1.89 -4.93 -9.34
C SER A 67 -0.67 -4.49 -10.15
N GLY A 68 0.51 -5.01 -9.80
CA GLY A 68 1.79 -4.64 -10.42
C GLY A 68 2.62 -3.61 -9.64
N ALA A 69 2.02 -2.89 -8.68
CA ALA A 69 2.76 -1.96 -7.83
C ALA A 69 3.87 -2.67 -7.04
N ARG A 70 5.02 -2.01 -6.92
CA ARG A 70 6.18 -2.48 -6.17
C ARG A 70 6.63 -1.44 -5.15
N ILE A 71 6.62 -1.79 -3.88
CA ILE A 71 7.00 -0.89 -2.79
C ILE A 71 8.12 -1.56 -1.99
N SER A 72 9.22 -0.83 -1.74
CA SER A 72 10.29 -1.34 -0.90
C SER A 72 10.94 -0.26 -0.05
N ARG A 73 11.28 -0.59 1.20
CA ARG A 73 12.02 0.30 2.11
C ARG A 73 11.41 1.71 2.25
N SER A 74 10.09 1.81 2.24
CA SER A 74 9.36 3.08 2.03
C SER A 74 8.22 3.29 3.01
N ILE A 75 7.75 4.53 3.11
CA ILE A 75 6.52 4.89 3.82
C ILE A 75 5.51 5.44 2.81
N VAL A 76 4.36 4.80 2.70
CA VAL A 76 3.22 5.29 1.94
C VAL A 76 2.23 5.86 2.96
N PHE A 77 1.99 7.17 2.91
CA PHE A 77 1.10 7.86 3.84
C PHE A 77 -0.37 7.54 3.58
N ASP A 78 -1.20 7.84 4.59
CA ASP A 78 -2.62 7.54 4.57
C ASP A 78 -3.33 8.06 3.31
N TYR A 79 -4.28 7.26 2.82
CA TYR A 79 -5.13 7.58 1.66
C TYR A 79 -4.36 7.81 0.35
N SER A 80 -3.13 7.30 0.24
CA SER A 80 -2.37 7.26 -1.02
C SER A 80 -2.73 6.07 -1.88
N ARG A 81 -2.77 6.30 -3.21
CA ARG A 81 -2.89 5.27 -4.24
C ARG A 81 -1.54 5.10 -4.95
N VAL A 82 -1.16 3.85 -5.17
CA VAL A 82 -0.01 3.48 -6.02
C VAL A 82 -0.53 2.57 -7.13
N GLY A 83 -0.45 3.06 -8.36
CA GLY A 83 -0.94 2.39 -9.56
C GLY A 83 -0.05 1.26 -10.06
N PRO A 84 -0.42 0.59 -11.17
CA PRO A 84 0.18 -0.66 -11.63
C PRO A 84 1.65 -0.53 -12.02
N THR A 85 2.04 0.66 -12.46
CA THR A 85 3.42 1.01 -12.85
C THR A 85 4.21 1.65 -11.70
N GLY A 86 3.60 1.83 -10.54
CA GLY A 86 4.20 2.50 -9.40
C GLY A 86 5.30 1.64 -8.77
N SER A 87 6.55 2.09 -8.91
CA SER A 87 7.70 1.50 -8.25
C SER A 87 8.30 2.50 -7.27
N VAL A 88 8.14 2.23 -5.98
CA VAL A 88 8.56 3.09 -4.88
C VAL A 88 9.67 2.39 -4.11
N SER A 89 10.85 3.02 -4.02
CA SER A 89 11.99 2.49 -3.28
C SER A 89 12.67 3.59 -2.50
N ASP A 90 12.99 3.33 -1.23
CA ASP A 90 13.74 4.25 -0.36
C ASP A 90 13.13 5.66 -0.32
N ALA A 91 11.79 5.73 -0.27
CA ALA A 91 11.05 6.97 -0.46
C ALA A 91 9.84 7.10 0.48
N LEU A 92 9.33 8.33 0.53
CA LEU A 92 8.09 8.72 1.18
C LEU A 92 7.06 9.09 0.10
N VAL A 93 5.89 8.49 0.14
CA VAL A 93 4.78 8.77 -0.78
C VAL A 93 3.61 9.38 -0.02
N PHE A 94 3.12 10.53 -0.46
CA PHE A 94 1.96 11.20 0.13
C PHE A 94 1.12 11.88 -0.95
N GLY A 95 -0.09 11.37 -1.18
CA GLY A 95 -0.92 11.75 -2.33
C GLY A 95 -0.18 11.51 -3.67
N ARG A 96 0.07 12.59 -4.42
CA ARG A 96 0.75 12.58 -5.72
C ARG A 96 2.25 12.81 -5.63
N ASN A 97 2.76 12.95 -4.42
CA ASN A 97 4.13 13.37 -4.20
C ASN A 97 4.94 12.17 -3.73
N CYS A 98 6.20 12.13 -4.18
CA CYS A 98 7.17 11.14 -3.78
C CYS A 98 8.48 11.85 -3.51
N VAL A 99 9.11 11.57 -2.38
CA VAL A 99 10.40 12.15 -1.99
C VAL A 99 11.34 11.02 -1.61
N ASP A 100 12.52 11.00 -2.22
CA ASP A 100 13.52 9.98 -1.95
C ASP A 100 14.28 10.24 -0.63
N GLN A 101 15.17 9.33 -0.28
CA GLN A 101 16.01 9.44 0.91
C GLN A 101 17.00 10.63 0.93
N ASN A 102 17.26 11.26 -0.21
CA ASN A 102 18.11 12.45 -0.33
C ASN A 102 17.32 13.74 -0.20
N GLY A 103 15.99 13.66 -0.12
CA GLY A 103 15.09 14.81 -0.08
C GLY A 103 14.73 15.34 -1.48
N GLU A 104 15.04 14.59 -2.53
CA GLU A 104 14.68 14.95 -3.89
C GLU A 104 13.25 14.49 -4.21
N SER A 105 12.46 15.38 -4.79
CA SER A 105 11.13 15.02 -5.27
C SER A 105 11.28 14.15 -6.51
N ILE A 106 10.74 12.92 -6.47
CA ILE A 106 10.65 12.04 -7.62
C ILE A 106 9.39 12.46 -8.39
N PRO A 107 9.54 13.09 -9.58
CA PRO A 107 8.39 13.51 -10.36
C PRO A 107 7.61 12.28 -10.81
N ASP A 108 6.29 12.34 -10.59
CA ASP A 108 5.24 11.45 -11.07
C ASP A 108 5.74 10.13 -11.68
N LEU A 109 5.66 9.05 -10.89
CA LEU A 109 6.00 7.66 -11.25
C LEU A 109 5.12 7.16 -12.42
N ALA A 110 5.24 7.77 -13.60
CA ALA A 110 4.41 7.60 -14.77
C ALA A 110 2.89 7.70 -14.51
N GLY A 111 2.44 8.66 -13.72
CA GLY A 111 1.01 8.84 -13.39
C GLY A 111 0.51 7.90 -12.30
N ALA A 112 1.38 7.08 -11.71
CA ALA A 112 0.95 6.02 -10.79
C ALA A 112 0.55 6.52 -9.40
N LEU A 113 0.86 7.76 -9.02
CA LEU A 113 0.54 8.27 -7.69
C LEU A 113 -0.73 9.12 -7.71
N ASP A 114 -1.68 8.83 -6.82
CA ASP A 114 -2.89 9.63 -6.65
C ASP A 114 -3.44 9.56 -5.22
N TRP A 115 -4.51 10.32 -4.97
CA TRP A 115 -5.33 10.18 -3.78
C TRP A 115 -6.38 9.08 -3.97
N VAL A 116 -6.54 8.20 -2.98
CA VAL A 116 -7.51 7.09 -3.03
C VAL A 116 -8.94 7.58 -3.28
N ALA A 117 -9.33 8.72 -2.70
CA ALA A 117 -10.68 9.27 -2.83
C ALA A 117 -11.11 9.56 -4.27
N ARG A 118 -10.17 9.81 -5.20
CA ARG A 118 -10.47 10.11 -6.61
C ARG A 118 -10.61 8.85 -7.47
N HIS A 119 -10.27 7.69 -6.94
CA HIS A 119 -10.23 6.41 -7.64
C HIS A 119 -11.02 5.32 -6.92
N ARG A 120 -11.98 5.66 -6.05
CA ARG A 120 -12.90 4.67 -5.47
C ARG A 120 -13.46 3.86 -6.64
N PRO A 121 -13.15 2.56 -6.77
CA PRO A 121 -13.78 1.76 -7.80
C PRO A 121 -15.27 1.94 -7.54
N LEU A 122 -16.00 2.41 -8.56
CA LEU A 122 -17.46 2.35 -8.53
C LEU A 122 -17.77 0.97 -7.97
N ILE A 123 -18.44 0.92 -6.82
CA ILE A 123 -19.05 -0.33 -6.35
C ILE A 123 -19.70 -0.87 -7.61
N ARG A 124 -19.21 -2.01 -8.14
CA ARG A 124 -19.82 -2.60 -9.34
C ARG A 124 -21.30 -2.65 -8.98
N PRO A 125 -22.18 -1.97 -9.74
CA PRO A 125 -23.59 -1.99 -9.41
C PRO A 125 -23.98 -3.45 -9.24
N VAL A 126 -24.65 -3.77 -8.14
CA VAL A 126 -25.22 -5.10 -7.94
C VAL A 126 -26.03 -5.39 -9.22
N PRO A 127 -25.78 -6.49 -9.95
CA PRO A 127 -26.52 -6.77 -11.17
C PRO A 127 -28.01 -6.70 -10.86
N SER A 128 -28.75 -6.03 -11.73
CA SER A 128 -30.19 -5.92 -11.55
C SER A 128 -30.81 -7.31 -11.67
N LEU A 129 -31.98 -7.53 -11.05
CA LEU A 129 -32.70 -8.81 -11.17
C LEU A 129 -33.03 -9.20 -12.63
N SER A 130 -32.96 -8.25 -13.57
CA SER A 130 -33.10 -8.48 -15.01
C SER A 130 -31.83 -8.98 -15.72
N ASP A 131 -30.68 -9.02 -15.04
CA ASP A 131 -29.39 -9.43 -15.62
C ASP A 131 -29.02 -10.90 -15.30
N LEU A 132 -29.89 -11.63 -14.57
CA LEU A 132 -29.72 -13.06 -14.31
C LEU A 132 -30.41 -13.88 -15.43
N PRO A 133 -29.78 -15.00 -15.88
CA PRO A 133 -30.33 -15.84 -16.95
C PRO A 133 -31.64 -16.53 -16.58
#